data_AF-W1XJB5-F1
#
_entry.id   AF-W1XJB5-F1
#
_cell.length_a   1.000
_cell.length_b   1.000
_cell.length_c   1.000
_cell.angle_alpha   90.00
_cell.angle_beta   90.00
_cell.angle_gamma   90.00
#
_symmetry.space_group_name_H-M   'P 1'
#
loop_
_entity.id
_entity.type
_entity.pdbx_description
1 polymer ?
#
loop_
_entity_poly.entity_id
_entity_poly.type
_entity_poly.pdbx_seq_one_letter_code
_entity_poly.pdbx_strand_id
1 'polypeptide(L)' 'TPWHDRKATQTEEKERIARKVAEQIPNGSTLFIDIGTTPEAVAHALLNHSNLRIVTNNLNVANTLMVKEDFRIILAGGE' A
#
# COMPACT_ATOMS: atom_id res chain seq x y z
N THR A 1 6.84 19.39 -7.39
CA THR A 1 7.76 18.27 -7.66
C THR A 1 6.99 17.17 -8.35
N PRO A 2 7.42 16.74 -9.55
CA PRO A 2 6.90 15.56 -10.23
C PRO A 2 6.77 14.35 -9.30
N TRP A 3 5.77 13.49 -9.52
CA TRP A 3 5.54 12.28 -8.71
C TRP A 3 6.77 11.36 -8.69
N HIS A 4 7.50 11.26 -9.82
CA HIS A 4 8.75 10.52 -9.93
C HIS A 4 9.85 11.03 -8.98
N ASP A 5 10.01 12.35 -8.85
CA ASP A 5 11.00 12.94 -7.94
C ASP A 5 10.64 12.68 -6.48
N ARG A 6 9.35 12.69 -6.16
CA ARG A 6 8.87 12.36 -4.81
C ARG A 6 9.07 10.89 -4.47
N LYS A 7 9.03 9.98 -5.44
CA LYS A 7 9.28 8.55 -5.20
C LYS A 7 10.76 8.27 -4.91
N ALA A 8 11.66 8.97 -5.61
CA ALA A 8 13.11 8.83 -5.42
C ALA A 8 13.63 9.51 -4.15
N THR A 9 12.92 10.51 -3.64
CA THR A 9 13.30 11.25 -2.42
C THR A 9 12.77 10.55 -1.17
N GLN A 10 13.61 10.42 -0.14
CA GLN A 10 13.25 9.87 1.19
C GLN A 10 12.72 8.43 1.16
N THR A 11 13.28 7.59 0.30
CA THR A 11 12.86 6.18 0.16
C THR A 11 13.07 5.41 1.46
N GLU A 12 14.23 5.56 2.11
CA GLU A 12 14.57 4.83 3.33
C GLU A 12 13.62 5.17 4.49
N GLU A 13 13.28 6.44 4.67
CA GLU A 13 12.38 6.89 5.73
C GLU A 13 10.97 6.35 5.49
N LYS A 14 10.50 6.34 4.24
CA LYS A 14 9.20 5.78 3.86
C LYS A 14 9.17 4.28 4.10
N GLU A 15 10.22 3.55 3.74
CA GLU A 15 10.32 2.12 4.03
C GLU A 15 10.35 1.84 5.53
N ARG A 16 11.05 2.66 6.32
CA ARG A 16 11.09 2.51 7.78
C ARG A 16 9.71 2.69 8.40
N ILE A 17 8.95 3.70 7.94
CA ILE A 17 7.56 3.91 8.34
C ILE A 17 6.71 2.71 7.89
N ALA A 18 6.85 2.29 6.63
CA ALA A 18 6.10 1.18 6.06
C ALA A 18 6.26 -0.13 6.84
N ARG A 19 7.50 -0.49 7.20
CA ARG A 19 7.76 -1.68 8.03
C ARG A 19 7.07 -1.59 9.38
N LYS A 20 7.14 -0.44 10.08
CA LYS A 20 6.47 -0.28 11.38
C LYS A 20 4.95 -0.25 11.30
N VAL A 21 4.39 0.26 10.21
CA VAL A 21 2.95 0.17 9.97
C VAL A 21 2.56 -1.29 9.72
N ALA A 22 3.27 -2.00 8.85
CA ALA A 22 2.99 -3.39 8.52
C ALA A 22 3.09 -4.31 9.75
N GLU A 23 4.09 -4.14 10.62
CA GLU A 23 4.21 -4.92 11.88
C GLU A 23 3.00 -4.79 12.81
N GLN A 24 2.24 -3.71 12.72
CA GLN A 24 1.08 -3.45 13.59
C GLN A 24 -0.23 -3.97 13.00
N ILE A 25 -0.23 -4.47 11.75
CA ILE A 25 -1.44 -4.90 11.06
C ILE A 25 -1.56 -6.42 11.14
N PRO A 26 -2.61 -6.96 11.76
CA PRO A 26 -2.85 -8.40 11.72
C PRO A 26 -3.24 -8.89 10.32
N ASN A 27 -2.93 -10.15 10.03
CA ASN A 27 -3.53 -10.87 8.89
C ASN A 27 -5.06 -10.85 9.00
N GLY A 28 -5.76 -10.82 7.85
CA GLY A 28 -7.22 -10.73 7.82
C GLY A 28 -7.80 -9.31 8.00
N SER A 29 -6.96 -8.30 8.23
CA SER A 29 -7.42 -6.92 8.46
C SER A 29 -8.05 -6.28 7.22
N THR A 30 -8.97 -5.34 7.44
CA THR A 30 -9.48 -4.45 6.39
C THR A 30 -8.84 -3.08 6.50
N LEU A 31 -8.25 -2.60 5.40
CA LEU A 31 -7.48 -1.36 5.35
C LEU A 31 -8.01 -0.44 4.25
N PHE A 32 -7.95 0.86 4.50
CA PHE A 32 -8.01 1.88 3.45
C PHE A 32 -6.60 2.41 3.19
N ILE A 33 -6.16 2.39 1.93
CA ILE A 33 -4.84 2.90 1.53
C ILE A 33 -5.04 4.03 0.52
N ASP A 34 -4.67 5.24 0.92
CA ASP A 34 -4.82 6.46 0.13
C ASP A 34 -3.67 6.65 -0.89
N ILE A 35 -3.72 7.75 -1.65
CA ILE A 35 -2.72 8.11 -2.65
C ILE A 35 -1.47 8.70 -2.00
N GLY A 36 -0.30 8.25 -2.46
CA GLY A 36 0.99 8.86 -2.14
C GLY A 36 2.14 7.87 -2.14
N THR A 37 3.37 8.38 -2.17
CA THR A 37 4.58 7.54 -2.21
C THR A 37 4.82 6.79 -0.89
N THR A 38 4.30 7.29 0.23
CA THR A 38 4.43 6.61 1.54
C THR A 38 3.41 5.49 1.68
N PRO A 39 2.10 5.69 1.38
CA PRO A 39 1.15 4.57 1.25
C PRO A 39 1.59 3.47 0.27
N GLU A 40 2.23 3.83 -0.85
CA GLU A 40 2.82 2.84 -1.77
C GLU A 40 3.91 1.98 -1.09
N ALA A 41 4.80 2.60 -0.30
CA ALA A 41 5.80 1.84 0.47
C ALA A 41 5.13 0.90 1.49
N VAL A 42 4.04 1.34 2.14
CA VAL A 42 3.24 0.48 3.03
C VAL A 42 2.65 -0.70 2.25
N ALA A 43 2.07 -0.46 1.08
CA ALA A 43 1.52 -1.52 0.23
C ALA A 43 2.57 -2.59 -0.12
N HIS A 44 3.81 -2.18 -0.43
CA HIS A 44 4.91 -3.13 -0.63
C HIS A 44 5.24 -3.94 0.65
N ALA A 45 5.30 -3.29 1.81
CA ALA A 45 5.57 -3.98 3.08
C ALA A 45 4.45 -4.98 3.47
N LEU A 46 3.22 -4.73 3.06
CA LEU A 46 2.07 -5.59 3.32
C LEU A 46 2.08 -6.90 2.52
N LEU A 47 2.95 -7.05 1.51
CA LEU A 47 3.03 -8.30 0.71
C LEU A 47 3.40 -9.54 1.53
N ASN A 48 3.95 -9.36 2.74
CA ASN A 48 4.22 -10.45 3.69
C ASN A 48 2.99 -10.90 4.51
N HIS A 49 1.84 -10.23 4.34
CA HIS A 49 0.61 -10.56 5.06
C HIS A 49 -0.26 -11.55 4.27
N SER A 50 -1.30 -12.02 4.95
CA SER A 50 -2.31 -12.91 4.38
C SER A 50 -3.73 -12.40 4.58
N ASN A 51 -4.60 -12.72 3.62
CA ASN A 51 -6.05 -12.51 3.70
C ASN A 51 -6.48 -11.05 3.94
N LEU A 52 -5.69 -10.07 3.47
CA LEU A 52 -6.03 -8.65 3.67
C LEU A 52 -7.17 -8.22 2.74
N ARG A 53 -8.01 -7.31 3.23
CA ARG A 53 -9.01 -6.60 2.43
C ARG A 53 -8.61 -5.15 2.30
N ILE A 54 -8.42 -4.67 1.08
CA ILE A 54 -7.81 -3.35 0.84
C ILE A 54 -8.75 -2.53 -0.04
N VAL A 55 -9.13 -1.35 0.46
CA VAL A 55 -9.86 -0.34 -0.29
C VAL A 55 -8.88 0.77 -0.66
N THR A 56 -8.78 1.12 -1.94
CA THR A 56 -7.86 2.17 -2.40
C THR A 56 -8.43 2.91 -3.61
N ASN A 57 -8.13 4.19 -3.73
CA ASN A 57 -8.34 5.02 -4.92
C ASN A 57 -7.05 5.15 -5.76
N ASN A 58 -5.99 4.39 -5.44
CA ASN A 58 -4.69 4.47 -6.08
C ASN A 58 -4.41 3.21 -6.92
N LEU A 59 -4.31 3.39 -8.24
CA LEU A 59 -3.99 2.30 -9.19
C LEU A 59 -2.61 1.67 -8.94
N ASN A 60 -1.61 2.43 -8.51
CA ASN A 60 -0.27 1.89 -8.24
C ASN A 60 -0.30 0.93 -7.04
N VAL A 61 -1.04 1.29 -5.99
CA VAL A 61 -1.24 0.45 -4.80
C VAL A 61 -2.01 -0.80 -5.19
N ALA A 62 -3.11 -0.65 -5.93
CA ALA A 62 -3.90 -1.79 -6.42
C ALA A 62 -3.03 -2.76 -7.23
N ASN A 63 -2.29 -2.26 -8.23
CA ASN A 63 -1.40 -3.07 -9.07
C ASN A 63 -0.33 -3.81 -8.26
N THR A 64 0.24 -3.14 -7.27
CA THR A 64 1.25 -3.74 -6.38
C THR A 64 0.69 -4.91 -5.59
N LEU A 65 -0.52 -4.78 -5.08
CA LEU A 65 -1.13 -5.75 -4.17
C LEU A 65 -1.87 -6.88 -4.90
N MET A 66 -2.28 -6.67 -6.16
CA MET A 66 -2.99 -7.66 -6.98
C MET A 66 -2.16 -8.92 -7.27
N VAL A 67 -0.86 -8.92 -6.99
CA VAL A 67 0.00 -10.12 -7.08
C VAL A 67 -0.33 -11.17 -6.01
N LYS A 68 -1.09 -10.81 -4.97
CA LYS A 68 -1.49 -11.71 -3.88
C LYS A 68 -2.90 -12.23 -4.14
N GLU A 69 -3.02 -13.53 -4.42
CA GLU A 69 -4.30 -14.20 -4.71
C GLU A 69 -5.26 -14.22 -3.50
N ASP A 70 -4.70 -14.16 -2.29
CA ASP A 70 -5.45 -14.15 -1.03
C ASP A 70 -5.89 -12.75 -0.60
N PHE A 71 -5.53 -11.69 -1.34
CA PHE A 71 -5.96 -10.32 -1.03
C PHE A 71 -7.26 -10.00 -1.75
N ARG A 72 -8.17 -9.31 -1.04
CA ARG A 72 -9.38 -8.75 -1.65
C ARG A 72 -9.23 -7.25 -1.83
N ILE A 73 -9.03 -6.83 -3.07
CA ILE A 73 -8.80 -5.41 -3.42
C ILE A 73 -10.09 -4.81 -3.98
N ILE A 74 -10.45 -3.63 -3.47
CA ILE A 74 -11.57 -2.82 -3.92
C ILE A 74 -10.99 -1.49 -4.38
N LEU A 75 -11.02 -1.25 -5.70
CA LEU A 75 -10.67 0.04 -6.26
C LEU A 75 -11.89 0.96 -6.11
N ALA A 76 -11.77 1.96 -5.25
CA ALA A 76 -12.77 3.01 -5.11
C ALA A 76 -12.73 3.89 -6.36
N GLY A 77 -13.78 3.82 -7.19
CA GLY A 77 -13.98 4.73 -8.31
C GLY A 77 -14.39 6.13 -7.85
N GLY A 78 -14.12 7.13 -8.69
CA GLY A 78 -14.72 8.47 -8.59
C GLY A 78 -15.92 8.60 -9.55
N GLU A 79 -16.70 9.68 -9.39
CA GLU A 79 -17.71 10.10 -10.38
C GLU A 79 -17.06 10.77 -11.61
#